data_AF-A0A7S4L321-F1
#
_entry.id   AF-A0A7S4L321-F1
#
_cell.length_a   1.000
_cell.length_b   1.000
_cell.length_c   1.000
_cell.angle_alpha   90.00
_cell.angle_beta   90.00
_cell.angle_gamma   90.00
#
_symmetry.space_group_name_H-M   'P 1'
#
loop_
_entity.id
_entity.type
_entity.pdbx_description
1 polymer ?
#
loop_
_entity_poly.entity_id
_entity_poly.type
_entity_poly.pdbx_seq_one_letter_code
_entity_poly.pdbx_strand_id
1 'polypeptide(L)'
;MCQLLPLTCDTTRIFLRCQRLIVPRILSNLRTLHAIARQFGCKTVALTIPELAAERRQPQIHETRLRVNEAILQRKIDCDLVVDIDKVLPLAKATQVQRMSIWEPDGLHLQPEGYDTVARAISSQITQVI
;
A
#
# COMPACT_ATOMS: atom_id res chain seq x y z
N MET A 1 14.93 -5.77 -53.07
CA MET A 1 15.57 -6.20 -51.81
C MET A 1 15.20 -5.19 -50.73
N CYS A 2 14.20 -5.50 -49.91
CA CYS A 2 13.79 -4.68 -48.78
C CYS A 2 14.34 -5.34 -47.52
N GLN A 3 15.34 -4.73 -46.88
CA GLN A 3 15.91 -5.24 -45.63
C GLN A 3 14.95 -4.95 -44.50
N LEU A 4 14.39 -6.01 -43.92
CA LEU A 4 13.68 -5.97 -42.64
C LEU A 4 14.71 -5.72 -41.54
N LEU A 5 14.68 -4.52 -40.96
CA LEU A 5 15.39 -4.23 -39.71
C LEU A 5 14.64 -4.91 -38.54
N PRO A 6 15.35 -5.53 -37.59
CA PRO A 6 14.70 -6.18 -36.46
C PRO A 6 14.20 -5.12 -35.46
N LEU A 7 12.88 -5.15 -35.18
CA LEU A 7 12.29 -4.44 -34.04
C LEU A 7 12.74 -5.14 -32.75
N THR A 8 13.88 -4.74 -32.20
CA THR A 8 14.22 -5.07 -30.81
C THR A 8 13.40 -4.14 -29.91
N CYS A 9 12.20 -4.61 -29.56
CA CYS A 9 11.43 -4.03 -28.47
C CYS A 9 12.22 -4.25 -27.18
N ASP A 10 12.91 -3.21 -26.71
CA ASP A 10 13.66 -3.22 -25.45
C ASP A 10 12.67 -3.28 -24.28
N THR A 11 12.19 -4.50 -24.00
CA THR A 11 11.19 -4.84 -22.97
C THR A 11 11.57 -4.28 -21.59
N THR A 12 12.86 -4.14 -21.33
CA THR A 12 13.40 -3.57 -20.09
C THR A 12 13.03 -2.10 -19.93
N ARG A 13 13.10 -1.29 -21.01
CA ARG A 13 12.72 0.13 -20.96
C ARG A 13 11.22 0.34 -20.77
N ILE A 14 10.39 -0.50 -21.38
CA ILE A 14 8.93 -0.43 -21.23
C ILE A 14 8.53 -0.81 -19.79
N PHE A 15 9.11 -1.89 -19.27
CA PHE A 15 8.86 -2.33 -17.89
C PHE A 15 9.25 -1.27 -16.85
N LEU A 16 10.43 -0.66 -17.00
CA LEU A 16 10.89 0.43 -16.13
C LEU A 16 10.01 1.70 -16.25
N ARG A 17 9.50 2.00 -17.45
CA ARG A 17 8.58 3.14 -17.66
C ARG A 17 7.22 2.91 -17.01
N CYS A 18 6.69 1.69 -17.08
CA CYS A 18 5.46 1.31 -16.37
C CYS A 18 5.64 1.44 -14.86
N GLN A 19 6.75 0.96 -14.29
CA GLN A 19 7.02 1.05 -12.85
C GLN A 19 7.09 2.51 -12.35
N ARG A 20 7.65 3.43 -13.13
CA ARG A 20 7.71 4.86 -12.77
C ARG A 20 6.33 5.53 -12.63
N LEU A 21 5.29 5.00 -13.28
CA LEU A 21 3.95 5.57 -13.24
C LEU A 21 3.03 4.94 -12.19
N ILE A 22 3.46 3.86 -11.52
CA ILE A 22 2.63 3.14 -10.56
C ILE A 22 2.25 4.02 -9.37
N VAL A 23 3.24 4.60 -8.67
CA VAL A 23 2.98 5.43 -7.48
C VAL A 23 2.12 6.65 -7.79
N PRO A 24 2.41 7.47 -8.83
CA PRO A 24 1.53 8.58 -9.19
C PRO A 24 0.09 8.16 -9.48
N ARG A 25 -0.11 7.03 -10.16
CA ARG A 25 -1.45 6.49 -10.46
C ARG A 25 -2.18 6.05 -9.20
N ILE A 26 -1.51 5.33 -8.28
CA ILE A 26 -2.09 4.92 -7.00
C ILE A 26 -2.55 6.17 -6.21
N LEU A 27 -1.68 7.17 -6.08
CA LEU A 27 -2.01 8.39 -5.33
C LEU A 27 -3.13 9.19 -6.00
N SER A 28 -3.17 9.25 -7.33
CA SER A 28 -4.28 9.86 -8.06
C SER A 28 -5.60 9.16 -7.76
N ASN A 29 -5.62 7.82 -7.83
CA ASN A 29 -6.81 7.03 -7.55
C ASN A 29 -7.29 7.19 -6.10
N LEU A 30 -6.37 7.17 -5.14
CA LEU A 30 -6.68 7.39 -3.73
C LEU A 30 -7.31 8.78 -3.52
N ARG A 31 -6.70 9.84 -4.06
CA ARG A 31 -7.27 11.20 -4.00
C ARG A 31 -8.68 11.26 -4.57
N THR A 32 -8.90 10.67 -5.74
CA THR A 32 -10.22 10.63 -6.38
C THR A 32 -11.23 9.90 -5.51
N LEU A 33 -10.88 8.74 -4.96
CA LEU A 33 -11.78 7.96 -4.10
C LEU A 33 -12.19 8.73 -2.84
N HIS A 34 -11.22 9.33 -2.16
CA HIS A 34 -11.48 10.15 -0.97
C HIS A 34 -12.33 11.37 -1.30
N ALA A 35 -12.03 12.08 -2.40
CA ALA A 35 -12.81 13.23 -2.84
C ALA A 35 -14.26 12.87 -3.13
N ILE A 36 -14.52 11.76 -3.82
CA ILE A 36 -15.88 11.28 -4.10
C ILE A 36 -16.64 11.02 -2.80
N ALA A 37 -16.06 10.26 -1.87
CA ALA A 37 -16.74 9.97 -0.60
C ALA A 37 -17.06 11.25 0.20
N ARG A 38 -16.12 12.19 0.24
CA ARG A 38 -16.29 13.49 0.93
C ARG A 38 -17.35 14.37 0.29
N GLN A 39 -17.55 14.31 -1.03
CA GLN A 39 -18.65 15.02 -1.70
C GLN A 39 -20.03 14.60 -1.21
N PHE A 40 -20.17 13.36 -0.71
CA PHE A 40 -21.40 12.86 -0.09
C PHE A 40 -21.42 13.04 1.43
N GLY A 41 -20.54 13.88 1.99
CA GLY A 41 -20.47 14.18 3.41
C GLY A 41 -19.77 13.12 4.26
N CYS A 42 -19.16 12.09 3.66
CA CYS A 42 -18.44 11.08 4.41
C CYS A 42 -17.10 11.61 4.95
N LYS A 43 -16.80 11.28 6.20
CA LYS A 43 -15.44 11.29 6.72
C LYS A 43 -14.66 10.13 6.14
N THR A 44 -13.39 10.34 5.83
CA THR A 44 -12.53 9.34 5.19
C THR A 44 -11.22 9.18 5.95
N VAL A 45 -10.74 7.95 6.01
CA VAL A 45 -9.50 7.58 6.70
C VAL A 45 -8.57 6.92 5.70
N ALA A 46 -7.32 7.38 5.62
CA ALA A 46 -6.28 6.73 4.83
C ALA A 46 -5.41 5.84 5.73
N LEU A 47 -5.16 4.61 5.31
CA LEU A 47 -4.31 3.65 6.02
C LEU A 47 -2.99 3.47 5.26
N THR A 48 -1.87 3.39 5.96
CA THR A 48 -0.62 2.90 5.34
C THR A 48 -0.75 1.42 4.95
N ILE A 49 0.17 0.92 4.14
CA ILE A 49 0.18 -0.46 3.65
C ILE A 49 1.25 -1.23 4.43
N PRO A 50 0.90 -2.34 5.11
CA PRO A 50 1.86 -3.15 5.85
C PRO A 50 2.76 -3.95 4.91
N GLU A 51 3.89 -4.44 5.44
CA GLU A 51 4.79 -5.36 4.74
C GLU A 51 4.06 -6.60 4.19
N LEU A 52 4.44 -7.04 2.99
CA LEU A 52 3.88 -8.22 2.33
C LEU A 52 4.97 -9.26 2.04
N ALA A 53 4.62 -10.56 2.11
CA ALA A 53 5.58 -11.63 1.80
C ALA A 53 6.10 -11.57 0.36
N ALA A 54 5.29 -11.05 -0.56
CA ALA A 54 5.65 -10.86 -1.97
C ALA A 54 6.88 -9.96 -2.17
N GLU A 55 7.15 -9.03 -1.24
CA GLU A 55 8.30 -8.12 -1.30
C GLU A 55 9.64 -8.87 -1.39
N ARG A 56 9.74 -10.07 -0.82
CA ARG A 56 10.96 -10.90 -0.89
C ARG A 56 11.28 -11.35 -2.32
N ARG A 57 10.25 -11.59 -3.13
CA ARG A 57 10.39 -12.04 -4.52
C ARG A 57 10.34 -10.88 -5.51
N GLN A 58 9.79 -9.74 -5.07
CA GLN A 58 9.52 -8.57 -5.92
C GLN A 58 9.92 -7.28 -5.18
N PRO A 59 11.21 -6.91 -5.18
CA PRO A 59 11.71 -5.70 -4.51
C PRO A 59 11.01 -4.40 -4.95
N GLN A 60 10.50 -4.35 -6.18
CA GLN A 60 9.71 -3.21 -6.66
C GLN A 60 8.42 -2.97 -5.86
N ILE A 61 7.84 -4.02 -5.27
CA ILE A 61 6.65 -3.90 -4.40
C ILE A 61 7.05 -3.19 -3.11
N HIS A 62 8.20 -3.53 -2.53
CA HIS A 62 8.74 -2.88 -1.35
C HIS A 62 8.95 -1.38 -1.58
N GLU A 63 9.64 -1.00 -2.65
CA GLU A 63 9.86 0.40 -2.99
C GLU A 63 8.55 1.16 -3.24
N THR A 64 7.61 0.52 -3.94
CA THR A 64 6.29 1.12 -4.21
C THR A 64 5.52 1.35 -2.92
N ARG A 65 5.49 0.35 -2.02
CA ARG A 65 4.83 0.42 -0.72
C ARG A 65 5.40 1.56 0.13
N LEU A 66 6.73 1.65 0.25
CA LEU A 66 7.38 2.71 1.02
C LEU A 66 7.03 4.11 0.47
N ARG A 67 7.06 4.30 -0.85
CA ARG A 67 6.72 5.60 -1.46
C ARG A 67 5.23 5.96 -1.29
N VAL A 68 4.34 4.99 -1.38
CA VAL A 68 2.90 5.21 -1.14
C VAL A 68 2.65 5.53 0.33
N ASN A 69 3.25 4.77 1.26
CA ASN A 69 3.14 5.03 2.70
C ASN A 69 3.69 6.40 3.07
N GLU A 70 4.87 6.78 2.55
CA GLU A 70 5.43 8.11 2.77
C GLU A 70 4.46 9.21 2.30
N ALA A 71 3.86 9.06 1.12
CA ALA A 71 2.89 10.02 0.61
C ALA A 71 1.61 10.10 1.46
N ILE A 72 1.11 8.97 1.96
CA ILE A 72 -0.03 8.90 2.89
C ILE A 72 0.31 9.64 4.20
N LEU A 73 1.47 9.32 4.79
CA LEU A 73 1.93 9.90 6.06
C LEU A 73 2.21 11.41 5.95
N GLN A 74 2.72 11.87 4.80
CA GLN A 74 2.90 13.28 4.47
C GLN A 74 1.58 13.99 4.11
N ARG A 75 0.42 13.33 4.30
CA ARG A 75 -0.92 13.85 4.00
C ARG A 75 -1.04 14.41 2.57
N LYS A 76 -0.42 13.73 1.60
CA LYS A 76 -0.57 14.05 0.17
C LYS A 76 -1.92 13.59 -0.40
N ILE A 77 -2.82 13.08 0.44
CA ILE A 77 -4.20 12.68 0.15
C ILE A 77 -5.08 13.50 1.09
N ASP A 78 -6.11 14.16 0.55
CA ASP A 78 -7.08 14.89 1.37
C ASP A 78 -8.02 13.89 2.07
N CYS A 79 -7.82 13.71 3.36
CA CYS A 79 -8.59 12.81 4.22
C CYS A 79 -8.65 13.37 5.65
N ASP A 80 -9.61 12.89 6.44
CA ASP A 80 -9.84 13.40 7.80
C ASP A 80 -8.84 12.81 8.80
N LEU A 81 -8.41 11.56 8.59
CA LEU A 81 -7.46 10.86 9.46
C LEU A 81 -6.50 10.01 8.63
N VAL A 82 -5.26 9.91 9.10
CA VAL A 82 -4.26 8.96 8.61
C VAL A 82 -3.91 8.01 9.75
N VAL A 83 -3.99 6.69 9.51
CA VAL A 83 -3.62 5.66 10.48
C VAL A 83 -2.46 4.83 9.93
N ASP A 84 -1.37 4.77 10.69
CA ASP A 84 -0.16 4.07 10.29
C ASP A 84 -0.19 2.59 10.69
N ILE A 85 -0.86 1.77 9.90
CA ILE A 85 -0.99 0.33 10.19
C ILE A 85 0.27 -0.49 9.85
N ASP A 86 1.19 0.05 9.04
CA ASP A 86 2.49 -0.58 8.74
C ASP A 86 3.31 -0.83 10.02
N LYS A 87 3.17 0.06 11.03
CA LYS A 87 3.86 -0.08 12.31
C LYS A 87 3.30 -1.15 13.23
N VAL A 88 2.03 -1.52 13.07
CA VAL A 88 1.34 -2.46 13.98
C VAL A 88 1.23 -3.87 13.40
N LEU A 89 1.57 -4.04 12.13
CA LEU A 89 1.56 -5.32 11.43
C LEU A 89 2.97 -5.69 10.92
N PRO A 90 3.92 -6.03 11.82
CA PRO A 90 5.25 -6.43 11.38
C PRO A 90 5.21 -7.78 10.67
N LEU A 91 5.93 -7.92 9.55
CA LEU A 91 6.10 -9.20 8.86
C LEU A 91 7.57 -9.63 8.85
N ALA A 92 8.45 -8.80 8.28
CA ALA A 92 9.87 -9.11 8.09
C ALA A 92 10.62 -9.16 9.43
N LYS A 93 10.30 -8.23 10.33
CA LYS A 93 10.94 -8.09 11.66
C LYS A 93 10.25 -8.90 12.77
N ALA A 94 9.08 -9.47 12.50
CA ALA A 94 8.36 -10.28 13.48
C ALA A 94 9.05 -11.63 13.73
N THR A 95 9.01 -12.10 14.97
CA THR A 95 9.38 -13.49 15.28
C THR A 95 8.40 -14.46 14.59
N GLN A 96 8.78 -15.73 14.45
CA GLN A 96 7.88 -16.73 13.85
C GLN A 96 6.55 -16.84 14.61
N VAL A 97 6.58 -16.81 15.94
CA VAL A 97 5.38 -16.86 16.79
C VAL A 97 4.48 -15.65 16.53
N GLN A 98 5.04 -14.44 16.55
CA GLN A 98 4.28 -13.21 16.26
C GLN A 98 3.72 -13.21 14.83
N ARG A 99 4.48 -13.71 13.86
CA ARG A 99 4.02 -13.80 12.48
C ARG A 99 2.84 -14.75 12.37
N MET A 100 2.91 -15.94 12.99
CA MET A 100 1.85 -16.94 12.96
C MET A 100 0.59 -16.52 13.72
N SER A 101 0.69 -15.60 14.70
CA SER A 101 -0.50 -15.05 15.36
C SER A 101 -1.19 -13.97 14.53
N ILE A 102 -0.46 -13.22 13.71
CA ILE A 102 -1.00 -12.05 12.98
C ILE A 102 -1.35 -12.39 11.53
N TRP A 103 -0.53 -13.21 10.87
CA TRP A 103 -0.58 -13.45 9.43
C TRP A 103 -0.96 -14.89 9.11
N GLU A 104 -1.73 -15.05 8.04
CA GLU A 104 -1.88 -16.35 7.38
C GLU A 104 -0.54 -16.81 6.77
N PRO A 105 -0.37 -18.12 6.50
CA PRO A 105 0.87 -18.65 5.94
C PRO A 105 1.34 -18.01 4.63
N ASP A 106 0.43 -17.36 3.89
CA ASP A 106 0.77 -16.64 2.66
C ASP A 106 1.48 -15.29 2.90
N GLY A 107 1.44 -14.76 4.13
CA GLY A 107 1.98 -13.46 4.50
C GLY A 107 1.38 -12.29 3.72
N LEU A 108 0.10 -12.42 3.35
CA LEU A 108 -0.74 -11.41 2.70
C LEU A 108 -2.03 -11.20 3.48
N HIS A 109 -2.70 -12.29 3.87
CA HIS A 109 -3.93 -12.23 4.67
C HIS A 109 -3.62 -12.26 6.16
N LEU A 110 -4.54 -11.73 6.95
CA LEU A 110 -4.41 -11.67 8.41
C LEU A 110 -5.20 -12.82 9.05
N GLN A 111 -4.66 -13.34 10.14
CA GLN A 111 -5.41 -14.12 11.13
C GLN A 111 -6.42 -13.19 11.85
N PRO A 112 -7.41 -13.73 12.58
CA PRO A 112 -8.34 -12.92 13.37
C PRO A 112 -7.66 -11.88 14.28
N GLU A 113 -6.58 -12.26 14.99
CA GLU A 113 -5.81 -11.34 15.85
C GLU A 113 -5.14 -10.21 15.06
N GLY A 114 -4.74 -10.47 13.81
CA GLY A 114 -4.21 -9.43 12.92
C GLY A 114 -5.29 -8.41 12.54
N TYR A 115 -6.49 -8.87 12.22
CA TYR A 115 -7.63 -7.98 11.97
C TYR A 115 -8.02 -7.19 13.22
N ASP A 116 -8.01 -7.80 14.41
CA ASP A 116 -8.26 -7.11 15.68
C ASP A 116 -7.20 -6.03 15.96
N THR A 117 -5.94 -6.30 15.61
CA THR A 117 -4.84 -5.33 15.73
C THR A 117 -5.08 -4.11 14.85
N VAL A 118 -5.52 -4.29 13.61
CA VAL A 118 -5.93 -3.19 12.73
C VAL A 118 -7.13 -2.43 13.30
N ALA A 119 -8.16 -3.16 13.75
CA ALA A 119 -9.36 -2.57 14.32
C ALA A 119 -9.04 -1.68 15.53
N ARG A 120 -8.16 -2.14 16.44
CA ARG A 120 -7.69 -1.35 17.59
C ARG A 120 -6.88 -0.12 17.18
N ALA A 121 -6.02 -0.24 16.16
CA ALA A 121 -5.25 0.88 15.66
C ALA A 121 -6.14 1.98 15.06
N ILE A 122 -7.23 1.59 14.39
CA ILE A 122 -8.20 2.53 13.84
C ILE A 122 -9.08 3.11 14.96
N SER A 123 -9.68 2.27 15.80
CA SER A 123 -10.66 2.69 16.81
C SER A 123 -10.07 3.61 17.87
N SER A 124 -8.79 3.43 18.22
CA SER A 124 -8.07 4.32 19.15
C SER A 124 -7.87 5.75 18.62
N GLN A 125 -7.99 5.96 17.32
CA GLN A 125 -7.74 7.27 16.67
C GLN A 125 -9.00 7.87 16.04
N ILE A 126 -10.00 7.05 15.71
CA ILE A 126 -11.19 7.50 14.98
C ILE A 126 -12.03 8.51 15.77
N THR A 127 -11.94 8.51 17.10
CA THR A 127 -12.59 9.51 17.98
C THR A 127 -12.10 10.94 17.73
N GLN A 128 -10.99 11.14 17.01
CA GLN A 128 -10.49 12.46 16.64
C GLN A 128 -11.26 13.10 15.48
N VAL A 129 -12.10 12.32 14.77
CA VAL A 129 -12.76 12.75 13.54
C VAL A 129 -14.28 12.51 13.52
N ILE A 130 -14.83 11.96 14.60
CA ILE A 130 -16.27 11.82 14.87
C ILE A 130 -16.67 12.92 15.86
#